data_AF-A0A0R2IRS5-F1
#
_entry.id   AF-A0A0R2IRS5-F1
#
_cell.length_a   1.000
_cell.length_b   1.000
_cell.length_c   1.000
_cell.angle_alpha   90.00
_cell.angle_beta   90.00
_cell.angle_gamma   90.00
#
_symmetry.space_group_name_H-M   'P 1'
#
loop_
_entity.id
_entity.type
_entity.pdbx_description
1 polymer ?
#
loop_
_entity_poly.entity_id
_entity_poly.type
_entity_poly.pdbx_seq_one_letter_code
_entity_poly.pdbx_strand_id
1 'polypeptide(L)' 'MKISTIILLGFDIFIILGLLGVVVNQIRQGSFSDRLWIGIAGILAFGYCGWYLLQYSRKTNK' A
#
# COMPACT_ATOMS: atom_id res chain seq x y z
N MET A 1 -3.31 -15.00 15.08
CA MET A 1 -2.69 -14.48 13.85
C MET A 1 -1.25 -15.00 13.78
N LYS A 2 -0.82 -15.53 12.63
CA LYS A 2 0.56 -16.02 12.47
C LYS A 2 1.52 -14.82 12.42
N ILE A 3 2.73 -14.94 12.96
CA ILE A 3 3.76 -13.88 12.96
C ILE A 3 3.98 -13.29 11.55
N SER A 4 3.89 -14.14 10.52
CA SER A 4 3.93 -13.74 9.11
C SER A 4 2.90 -12.64 8.75
N THR A 5 1.68 -12.71 9.30
CA THR A 5 0.63 -11.70 9.05
C THR A 5 0.99 -10.34 9.65
N ILE A 6 1.64 -10.34 10.83
CA ILE A 6 2.08 -9.11 11.50
C ILE A 6 3.21 -8.45 10.72
N ILE A 7 4.15 -9.24 10.20
CA ILE A 7 5.26 -8.75 9.37
C ILE A 7 4.72 -8.14 8.06
N LEU A 8 3.76 -8.81 7.41
CA LEU A 8 3.07 -8.27 6.22
C LEU A 8 2.39 -6.93 6.51
N LEU A 9 1.68 -6.85 7.64
CA LEU A 9 1.01 -5.61 8.05
C LEU A 9 2.00 -4.46 8.31
N GLY A 10 3.17 -4.78 8.89
CA GLY A 10 4.24 -3.81 9.10
C GLY A 10 4.83 -3.29 7.80
N PHE A 11 5.06 -4.17 6.82
CA PHE A 11 5.52 -3.78 5.48
C PHE A 11 4.48 -2.92 4.75
N ASP A 12 3.20 -3.25 4.85
CA ASP A 12 2.12 -2.45 4.25
C ASP A 12 2.12 -1.02 4.81
N ILE A 13 2.24 -0.84 6.13
CA ILE A 13 2.33 0.48 6.75
C ILE A 13 3.55 1.27 6.24
N PHE A 14 4.69 0.58 6.08
CA PHE A 14 5.91 1.20 5.57
C PHE A 14 5.77 1.67 4.12
N ILE A 15 5.07 0.90 3.29
CA ILE A 15 4.77 1.23 1.89
C ILE A 15 3.84 2.45 1.82
N ILE A 16 2.79 2.50 2.67
CA ILE A 16 1.86 3.65 2.74
C ILE A 16 2.61 4.93 3.14
N LEU A 17 3.47 4.86 4.15
CA LEU A 17 4.29 6.00 4.59
C LEU A 17 5.23 6.49 3.49
N GLY A 18 5.86 5.57 2.75
CA GLY A 18 6.68 5.89 1.59
C GLY A 18 5.88 6.60 0.49
N LEU A 19 4.69 6.08 0.17
CA LEU A 19 3.77 6.70 -0.80
C LEU A 19 3.31 8.10 -0.36
N LEU A 20 2.94 8.27 0.91
CA LEU A 20 2.58 9.58 1.47
C LEU A 20 3.72 10.58 1.39
N GLY A 21 4.95 10.18 1.75
CA GLY A 21 6.13 11.04 1.63
C GLY A 21 6.42 11.43 0.19
N VAL A 22 6.25 10.50 -0.74
CA VAL A 22 6.35 10.74 -2.18
C VAL A 22 5.27 11.72 -2.65
N VAL A 23 4.02 11.59 -2.21
CA VAL A 23 2.92 12.52 -2.54
C VAL A 23 3.19 13.93 -1.97
N VAL A 24 3.60 14.05 -0.71
CA VAL A 24 3.91 15.35 -0.09
C VAL A 24 5.08 16.04 -0.79
N ASN A 25 6.14 15.30 -1.12
CA ASN A 25 7.28 15.84 -1.86
C ASN A 25 6.88 16.25 -3.30
N GLN A 26 5.90 15.57 -3.90
CA GLN A 26 5.37 15.91 -5.22
C GLN A 26 4.52 17.18 -5.22
N ILE A 27 3.67 17.38 -4.20
CA ILE A 27 2.92 18.65 -4.01
C ILE A 27 3.89 19.83 -3.94
N ARG A 28 5.06 19.61 -3.32
CA ARG A 28 6.12 20.63 -3.22
C ARG A 28 6.86 20.88 -4.55
N GLN A 29 6.97 19.89 -5.43
CA GLN A 29 7.70 20.00 -6.71
C GLN A 29 6.84 20.43 -7.91
N GLY A 30 5.51 20.48 -7.79
CA GLY A 30 4.60 21.05 -8.80
C GLY A 30 4.49 20.29 -10.14
N SER A 31 5.17 19.16 -10.31
CA SER A 31 5.17 18.34 -11.53
C SER A 31 4.24 17.13 -11.39
N PHE A 32 2.98 17.29 -11.78
CA PHE A 32 1.92 16.29 -11.60
C PHE A 32 1.87 15.15 -12.64
N SER A 33 2.48 15.30 -13.83
CA SER A 33 2.19 14.44 -14.99
C SER A 33 2.76 13.01 -14.90
N ASP A 34 4.08 12.85 -14.75
CA ASP A 34 4.72 11.51 -14.73
C ASP A 34 4.49 10.74 -13.43
N ARG A 35 4.07 11.43 -12.37
CA ARG A 35 4.13 10.92 -11.01
C ARG A 35 2.77 10.59 -10.40
N LEU A 36 1.67 11.04 -11.02
CA LEU A 36 0.32 10.50 -10.80
C LEU A 36 0.27 8.98 -11.06
N TRP A 37 1.04 8.49 -12.04
CA TRP A 37 1.20 7.07 -12.33
C TRP A 37 1.79 6.28 -11.16
N ILE A 38 2.70 6.89 -10.38
CA ILE A 38 3.28 6.25 -9.18
C ILE A 38 2.22 6.13 -8.08
N GLY A 39 1.37 7.15 -7.91
CA GLY A 39 0.24 7.10 -6.98
C GLY A 39 -0.80 6.05 -7.38
N ILE A 40 -1.14 5.97 -8.67
CA ILE A 40 -2.08 4.98 -9.22
C ILE A 40 -1.52 3.56 -9.08
N ALA A 41 -0.24 3.35 -9.40
CA ALA A 41 0.43 2.06 -9.21
C ALA A 41 0.45 1.64 -7.73
N GLY A 42 0.68 2.59 -6.81
CA GLY A 42 0.64 2.36 -5.37
C GLY A 42 -0.75 1.95 -4.88
N ILE A 43 -1.81 2.64 -5.32
CA ILE A 43 -3.20 2.31 -4.96
C ILE A 43 -3.60 0.94 -5.52
N LEU A 44 -3.21 0.59 -6.74
CA LEU A 44 -3.49 -0.72 -7.34
C LEU A 44 -2.76 -1.86 -6.62
N ALA A 45 -1.47 -1.67 -6.30
CA ALA A 45 -0.70 -2.64 -5.54
C ALA A 45 -1.27 -2.85 -4.12
N PHE A 46 -1.64 -1.75 -3.46
CA PHE A 46 -2.24 -1.78 -2.13
C PHE A 46 -3.63 -2.42 -2.13
N GLY A 47 -4.46 -2.10 -3.12
CA GLY A 47 -5.78 -2.71 -3.30
C GLY A 47 -5.69 -4.21 -3.53
N TYR A 48 -4.74 -4.66 -4.33
CA TYR A 48 -4.49 -6.09 -4.56
C TYR A 48 -3.99 -6.80 -3.30
N CYS A 49 -3.05 -6.21 -2.58
CA CYS A 49 -2.50 -6.79 -1.35
C CYS A 49 -3.57 -6.86 -0.25
N GLY A 50 -4.32 -5.77 -0.05
CA GLY A 50 -5.44 -5.71 0.89
C GLY A 50 -6.53 -6.72 0.56
N TRP A 51 -6.89 -6.88 -0.71
CA TRP A 51 -7.86 -7.89 -1.15
C TRP A 51 -7.38 -9.32 -0.87
N TYR A 52 -6.11 -9.61 -1.16
CA TYR A 52 -5.50 -10.91 -0.86
C TYR A 52 -5.53 -11.21 0.64
N LEU A 53 -5.15 -10.25 1.48
CA LEU A 53 -5.16 -10.36 2.93
C LEU A 53 -6.59 -10.55 3.49
N LEU A 54 -7.58 -9.86 2.91
CA LEU A 54 -8.99 -9.96 3.31
C LEU A 54 -9.58 -11.32 2.93
N GLN A 55 -9.25 -11.86 1.77
CA GLN A 55 -9.61 -13.23 1.40
C GLN A 55 -8.90 -14.29 2.26
N TYR A 56 -7.63 -14.09 2.58
CA TYR A 56 -6.88 -14.99 3.44
C TYR A 56 -7.43 -15.00 4.87
N SER A 57 -7.79 -13.82 5.40
CA SER A 57 -8.46 -13.65 6.69
C SER A 57 -9.84 -14.31 6.71
N ARG A 58 -10.63 -14.18 5.64
CA ARG A 58 -11.91 -14.89 5.49
C ARG A 58 -11.76 -16.42 5.46
N LYS A 59 -10.69 -16.93 4.85
CA LYS A 59 -10.44 -18.37 4.73
C LYS A 59 -9.92 -19.00 6.04
N THR A 60 -9.27 -18.21 6.90
CA THR A 60 -8.75 -18.70 8.19
C THR A 60 -9.79 -18.74 9.32
N ASN A 61 -10.99 -18.18 9.09
CA ASN A 61 -12.11 -18.13 10.05
C ASN A 61 -13.22 -19.15 9.71
N LYS A 62 -12.88 -20.21 8.96
CA LYS A 62 -13.66 -21.45 8.80
C LYS A 62 -12.83 -22.59 9.37
#